data_AF-A0A4R4W1I9-F1
#
_entry.id   AF-A0A4R4W1I9-F1
#
_cell.length_a   1.000
_cell.length_b   1.000
_cell.length_c   1.000
_cell.angle_alpha   90.00
_cell.angle_beta   90.00
_cell.angle_gamma   90.00
#
_symmetry.space_group_name_H-M   'P 1'
#
loop_
_entity.id
_entity.type
_entity.pdbx_description
1 polymer ?
#
loop_
_entity_poly.entity_id
_entity_poly.type
_entity_poly.pdbx_seq_one_letter_code
_entity_poly.pdbx_strand_id
1 'polypeptide(L)'
;MESTYWQDVMAADYAVPRDRALTDLTEELVRGLASTNPQVRDALAYPTLATWLERGVYDDLLPGFGDGLCAGLAYGLGEEGTDTVFRRSFTALTLAEVIHRDNAEFLVHDEVVMRWGDRLATWLLRERDLRGYVPDCGWAHAVAHGADAIGALARSRHCDAGVLRALLDVLADRIVKDTQYRWVHEEHDRVAHAVMTILHRNMLTSDELERWLKPVAATAAQQPLMHETLPEWPTPCL
;
A
#
# COMPACT_ATOMS: atom_id res chain seq x y z
N MET A 1 8.62 21.18 19.27
CA MET A 1 10.06 20.98 18.99
C MET A 1 10.24 19.92 17.91
N GLU A 2 9.83 18.66 18.09
CA GLU A 2 9.91 17.63 17.02
C GLU A 2 9.22 18.04 15.71
N SER A 3 8.00 18.60 15.76
CA SER A 3 7.32 19.12 14.56
C SER A 3 8.10 20.22 13.83
N THR A 4 8.90 21.02 14.54
CA THR A 4 9.71 22.09 13.95
C THR A 4 10.95 21.52 13.27
N TYR A 5 11.58 20.52 13.89
CA TYR A 5 12.73 19.80 13.32
C TYR A 5 12.41 19.24 11.93
N TRP A 6 11.33 18.47 11.79
CA TRP A 6 10.98 17.90 10.48
C TRP A 6 10.49 18.93 9.47
N GLN A 7 9.88 20.04 9.92
CA GLN A 7 9.59 21.18 9.04
C GLN A 7 10.88 21.78 8.47
N ASP A 8 11.95 21.88 9.27
CA ASP A 8 13.26 22.33 8.80
C ASP A 8 13.88 21.32 7.80
N VAL A 9 13.73 20.01 8.04
CA VAL A 9 14.15 18.95 7.09
C VAL A 9 13.41 19.07 5.75
N MET A 10 12.08 19.26 5.78
CA MET A 10 11.26 19.45 4.57
C MET A 10 11.62 20.74 3.84
N ALA A 11 11.84 21.85 4.57
CA ALA A 11 12.27 23.14 4.01
C ALA A 11 13.68 23.08 3.41
N ALA A 12 14.54 22.18 3.91
CA ALA A 12 15.85 21.86 3.35
C ALA A 12 15.80 20.80 2.23
N ASP A 13 14.69 20.70 1.50
CA ASP A 13 14.46 19.73 0.42
C ASP A 13 14.75 18.28 0.87
N TYR A 14 14.24 17.89 2.02
CA TYR A 14 14.40 16.56 2.62
C TYR A 14 15.87 16.11 2.76
N ALA A 15 16.81 17.03 2.90
CA ALA A 15 18.21 16.69 3.11
C ALA A 15 18.38 15.86 4.39
N VAL A 16 18.99 14.67 4.29
CA VAL A 16 19.19 13.76 5.42
C VAL A 16 20.00 14.46 6.52
N PRO A 17 19.43 14.65 7.73
CA PRO A 17 20.12 15.31 8.83
C PRO A 17 21.37 14.54 9.27
N ARG A 18 22.39 15.27 9.73
CA ARG A 18 23.69 14.72 10.17
C ARG A 18 23.94 14.87 11.67
N ASP A 19 22.95 15.37 12.40
CA ASP A 19 22.98 15.60 13.85
C ASP A 19 22.67 14.34 14.68
N ARG A 20 22.05 13.33 14.06
CA ARG A 20 21.72 12.03 14.67
C ARG A 20 21.79 10.89 13.65
N ALA A 21 21.68 9.64 14.12
CA ALA A 21 21.82 8.47 13.26
C ALA A 21 20.61 8.28 12.33
N LEU A 22 20.84 7.75 11.13
CA LEU A 22 19.78 7.42 10.17
C LEU A 22 18.76 6.44 10.77
N THR A 23 19.19 5.51 11.62
CA THR A 23 18.30 4.59 12.35
C THR A 23 17.26 5.34 13.18
N ASP A 24 17.69 6.34 13.95
CA ASP A 24 16.85 7.06 14.91
C ASP A 24 15.84 7.95 14.17
N LEU A 25 16.30 8.60 13.08
CA LEU A 25 15.45 9.31 12.12
C LEU A 25 14.37 8.38 11.53
N THR A 26 14.79 7.20 11.09
CA THR A 26 13.93 6.20 10.45
C THR A 26 12.87 5.66 11.40
N GLU A 27 13.26 5.30 12.63
CA GLU A 27 12.33 4.80 13.64
C GLU A 27 11.26 5.83 14.01
N GLU A 28 11.61 7.12 14.06
CA GLU A 28 10.67 8.19 14.31
C GLU A 28 9.68 8.38 13.15
N LEU A 29 10.17 8.40 11.91
CA LEU A 29 9.32 8.49 10.72
C LEU A 29 8.39 7.28 10.59
N VAL A 30 8.90 6.06 10.76
CA VAL A 30 8.11 4.81 10.72
C VAL A 30 7.06 4.77 11.84
N ARG A 31 7.33 5.38 13.00
CA ARG A 31 6.33 5.59 14.05
C ARG A 31 5.29 6.63 13.64
N GLY A 32 5.71 7.69 12.94
CA GLY A 32 4.84 8.73 12.37
C GLY A 32 3.82 8.20 11.36
N LEU A 33 4.15 7.15 10.60
CA LEU A 33 3.21 6.46 9.70
C LEU A 33 1.96 5.89 10.40
N ALA A 34 2.05 5.63 11.71
CA ALA A 34 0.93 5.14 12.53
C ALA A 34 0.12 6.26 13.21
N SER A 35 0.46 7.54 12.98
CA SER A 35 -0.20 8.66 13.64
C SER A 35 -1.63 8.85 13.16
N THR A 36 -2.55 9.16 14.07
CA THR A 36 -3.89 9.63 13.72
C THR A 36 -3.87 11.06 13.17
N ASN A 37 -2.82 11.84 13.42
CA ASN A 37 -2.70 13.19 12.89
C ASN A 37 -2.17 13.17 11.43
N PRO A 38 -2.96 13.58 10.43
CA PRO A 38 -2.53 13.55 9.02
C PRO A 38 -1.37 14.51 8.73
N GLN A 39 -1.17 15.55 9.55
CA GLN A 39 0.01 16.44 9.41
C GLN A 39 1.32 15.75 9.82
N VAL A 40 1.25 14.70 10.65
CA VAL A 40 2.41 13.86 11.00
C VAL A 40 2.56 12.71 10.01
N ARG A 41 1.45 12.06 9.64
CA ARG A 41 1.45 10.85 8.80
C ARG A 41 1.64 11.18 7.31
N ASP A 42 0.69 11.90 6.72
CA ASP A 42 0.57 12.15 5.28
C ASP A 42 1.47 13.30 4.82
N ALA A 43 1.63 14.35 5.63
CA ALA A 43 2.38 15.55 5.24
C ALA A 43 3.87 15.52 5.61
N LEU A 44 4.29 14.65 6.53
CA LEU A 44 5.65 14.64 7.10
C LEU A 44 6.30 13.27 6.96
N ALA A 45 5.75 12.24 7.63
CA ALA A 45 6.41 10.95 7.77
C ALA A 45 6.54 10.20 6.45
N TYR A 46 5.42 10.04 5.73
CA TYR A 46 5.41 9.36 4.45
C TYR A 46 6.23 10.10 3.37
N PRO A 47 6.04 11.41 3.10
CA PRO A 47 6.82 12.11 2.08
C PRO A 47 8.33 12.07 2.35
N THR A 48 8.75 12.21 3.60
CA THR A 48 10.19 12.13 3.95
C THR A 48 10.76 10.74 3.67
N LEU A 49 10.06 9.66 4.06
CA LEU A 49 10.49 8.29 3.78
C LEU A 49 10.50 7.98 2.28
N ALA A 50 9.46 8.38 1.54
CA ALA A 50 9.36 8.20 0.10
C ALA A 50 10.50 8.92 -0.63
N THR A 51 10.75 10.20 -0.32
CA THR A 51 11.87 10.97 -0.90
C THR A 51 13.24 10.37 -0.55
N TRP A 52 13.43 9.83 0.65
CA TRP A 52 14.69 9.16 1.03
C TRP A 52 14.88 7.81 0.33
N LEU A 53 13.81 7.04 0.14
CA LEU A 53 13.83 5.81 -0.65
C LEU A 53 14.14 6.11 -2.13
N GLU A 54 13.43 7.07 -2.74
CA GLU A 54 13.66 7.52 -4.12
C GLU A 54 15.11 7.94 -4.37
N ARG A 55 15.69 8.71 -3.43
CA ARG A 55 17.07 9.22 -3.49
C ARG A 55 18.15 8.21 -3.08
N GLY A 56 17.77 6.95 -2.82
CA GLY A 56 18.71 5.87 -2.49
C GLY A 56 19.39 5.98 -1.12
N VAL A 57 18.85 6.76 -0.18
CA VAL A 57 19.38 6.89 1.19
C VAL A 57 19.45 5.53 1.91
N TYR A 58 18.60 4.58 1.49
CA TYR A 58 18.48 3.25 2.06
C TYR A 58 19.02 2.13 1.18
N ASP A 59 19.71 2.38 0.06
CA ASP A 59 20.03 1.32 -0.91
C ASP A 59 20.78 0.12 -0.30
N ASP A 60 21.85 0.37 0.47
CA ASP A 60 22.62 -0.66 1.19
C ASP A 60 21.83 -1.35 2.32
N LEU A 61 20.69 -0.78 2.73
CA LEU A 61 19.85 -1.23 3.84
C LEU A 61 18.47 -1.72 3.38
N LEU A 62 18.15 -1.65 2.09
CA LEU A 62 16.81 -1.80 1.54
C LEU A 62 16.15 -3.16 1.91
N PRO A 63 16.86 -4.31 1.90
CA PRO A 63 16.32 -5.58 2.38
C PRO A 63 15.91 -5.52 3.87
N GLY A 64 16.74 -4.92 4.73
CA GLY A 64 16.49 -4.81 6.16
C GLY A 64 15.37 -3.83 6.50
N PHE A 65 15.30 -2.71 5.76
CA PHE A 65 14.25 -1.70 5.91
C PHE A 65 12.87 -2.28 5.53
N GLY A 66 12.75 -2.98 4.39
CA GLY A 66 11.50 -3.63 4.01
C GLY A 66 11.06 -4.76 4.96
N ASP A 67 12.00 -5.58 5.44
CA ASP A 67 11.68 -6.59 6.47
C ASP A 67 11.27 -5.97 7.82
N GLY A 68 11.84 -4.83 8.20
CA GLY A 68 11.44 -4.06 9.38
C GLY A 68 10.03 -3.48 9.26
N LEU A 69 9.71 -2.85 8.12
CA LEU A 69 8.38 -2.33 7.82
C LEU A 69 7.30 -3.40 7.91
N CYS A 70 7.55 -4.59 7.35
CA CYS A 70 6.59 -5.70 7.28
C CYS A 70 5.85 -6.04 8.59
N ALA A 71 6.46 -5.81 9.75
CA ALA A 71 5.79 -6.01 11.05
C ALA A 71 4.55 -5.12 11.24
N GLY A 72 4.51 -3.96 10.58
CA GLY A 72 3.37 -3.04 10.59
C GLY A 72 2.10 -3.60 9.93
N LEU A 73 2.23 -4.46 8.91
CA LEU A 73 1.08 -5.09 8.21
C LEU A 73 0.24 -6.00 9.12
N ALA A 74 0.86 -6.59 10.15
CA ALA A 74 0.19 -7.48 11.09
C ALA A 74 -0.45 -6.74 12.29
N TYR A 75 -0.18 -5.45 12.46
CA TYR A 75 -0.56 -4.71 13.67
C TYR A 75 -2.07 -4.44 13.72
N GLY A 76 -2.78 -5.08 14.65
CA GLY A 76 -4.24 -5.03 14.74
C GLY A 76 -4.97 -5.67 13.55
N LEU A 77 -4.30 -6.55 12.78
CA LEU A 77 -4.89 -7.14 11.58
C LEU A 77 -6.17 -7.93 11.91
N GLY A 78 -7.29 -7.53 11.31
CA GLY A 78 -8.62 -8.10 11.56
C GLY A 78 -9.46 -7.32 12.57
N GLU A 79 -8.92 -6.24 13.15
CA GLU A 79 -9.72 -5.14 13.70
C GLU A 79 -10.39 -4.33 12.58
N GLU A 80 -11.46 -3.63 12.92
CA GLU A 80 -12.25 -2.77 12.04
C GLU A 80 -12.73 -1.56 12.86
N GLY A 81 -12.63 -0.35 12.30
CA GLY A 81 -13.04 0.89 12.97
C GLY A 81 -11.98 1.49 13.93
N THR A 82 -10.83 0.83 14.13
CA THR A 82 -9.76 1.28 15.04
C THR A 82 -8.64 2.02 14.30
N ASP A 83 -7.87 2.86 15.00
CA ASP A 83 -6.76 3.62 14.40
C ASP A 83 -5.58 2.74 13.91
N THR A 84 -5.60 1.43 14.23
CA THR A 84 -4.54 0.50 13.82
C THR A 84 -4.49 0.32 12.29
N VAL A 85 -5.56 0.68 11.56
CA VAL A 85 -5.60 0.70 10.09
C VAL A 85 -4.53 1.60 9.47
N PHE A 86 -4.24 2.78 10.06
CA PHE A 86 -3.26 3.72 9.52
C PHE A 86 -1.89 3.07 9.45
N ARG A 87 -1.47 2.38 10.52
CA ARG A 87 -0.18 1.68 10.55
C ARG A 87 -0.10 0.61 9.48
N ARG A 88 -1.12 -0.24 9.33
CA ARG A 88 -1.10 -1.33 8.33
C ARG A 88 -1.06 -0.76 6.91
N SER A 89 -1.94 0.20 6.63
CA SER A 89 -2.09 0.81 5.31
C SER A 89 -0.87 1.61 4.87
N PHE A 90 -0.32 2.49 5.72
CA PHE A 90 0.90 3.25 5.39
C PHE A 90 2.16 2.37 5.39
N THR A 91 2.16 1.23 6.09
CA THR A 91 3.19 0.20 5.90
C THR A 91 3.14 -0.38 4.48
N ALA A 92 1.95 -0.69 3.96
CA ALA A 92 1.80 -1.20 2.59
C ALA A 92 2.24 -0.16 1.55
N LEU A 93 1.84 1.10 1.72
CA LEU A 93 2.28 2.21 0.86
C LEU A 93 3.80 2.37 0.87
N THR A 94 4.43 2.40 2.06
CA THR A 94 5.89 2.55 2.16
C THR A 94 6.62 1.31 1.63
N LEU A 95 6.05 0.11 1.74
CA LEU A 95 6.59 -1.09 1.07
C LEU A 95 6.46 -1.02 -0.45
N ALA A 96 5.45 -0.33 -1.00
CA ALA A 96 5.41 -0.05 -2.43
C ALA A 96 6.64 0.77 -2.85
N GLU A 97 7.00 1.82 -2.11
CA GLU A 97 8.22 2.64 -2.37
C GLU A 97 9.51 1.81 -2.30
N VAL A 98 9.63 0.90 -1.33
CA VAL A 98 10.76 -0.04 -1.22
C VAL A 98 10.87 -0.93 -2.47
N ILE A 99 9.75 -1.49 -2.91
CA ILE A 99 9.68 -2.34 -4.11
C ILE A 99 9.93 -1.52 -5.38
N HIS A 100 9.47 -0.26 -5.43
CA HIS A 100 9.77 0.68 -6.50
C HIS A 100 11.29 0.96 -6.60
N ARG A 101 11.99 1.13 -5.47
CA ARG A 101 13.44 1.31 -5.47
C ARG A 101 14.20 0.06 -5.94
N ASP A 102 13.80 -1.15 -5.51
CA ASP A 102 14.36 -2.40 -6.08
C ASP A 102 14.06 -2.56 -7.58
N ASN A 103 12.87 -2.18 -8.03
CA ASN A 103 12.51 -2.26 -9.45
C ASN A 103 13.36 -1.33 -10.33
N ALA A 104 13.84 -0.21 -9.79
CA ALA A 104 14.70 0.74 -10.49
C ALA A 104 16.19 0.32 -10.50
N GLU A 105 16.70 -0.16 -9.36
CA GLU A 105 18.15 -0.33 -9.12
C GLU A 105 18.61 -1.78 -8.93
N PHE A 106 17.66 -2.73 -8.86
CA PHE A 106 17.89 -4.18 -8.74
C PHE A 106 18.62 -4.66 -7.46
N LEU A 107 18.40 -3.96 -6.35
CA LEU A 107 19.12 -4.09 -5.08
C LEU A 107 18.79 -5.35 -4.24
N VAL A 108 17.62 -5.96 -4.45
CA VAL A 108 17.05 -6.96 -3.54
C VAL A 108 16.89 -8.33 -4.23
N HIS A 109 17.27 -9.40 -3.53
CA HIS A 109 17.09 -10.78 -4.00
C HIS A 109 15.62 -11.22 -4.03
N ASP A 110 15.32 -12.16 -4.93
CA ASP A 110 14.00 -12.73 -5.18
C ASP A 110 13.30 -13.24 -3.91
N GLU A 111 13.99 -14.03 -3.08
CA GLU A 111 13.43 -14.58 -1.84
C GLU A 111 12.90 -13.49 -0.90
N VAL A 112 13.59 -12.34 -0.85
CA VAL A 112 13.23 -11.21 0.02
C VAL A 112 12.02 -10.46 -0.55
N VAL A 113 12.02 -10.18 -1.86
CA VAL A 113 10.88 -9.52 -2.52
C VAL A 113 9.62 -10.38 -2.48
N MET A 114 9.74 -11.70 -2.68
CA MET A 114 8.61 -12.63 -2.57
C MET A 114 8.09 -12.70 -1.13
N ARG A 115 8.95 -12.70 -0.11
CA ARG A 115 8.54 -12.63 1.30
C ARG A 115 7.77 -11.34 1.63
N TRP A 116 8.11 -10.21 1.03
CA TRP A 116 7.32 -8.98 1.16
C TRP A 116 5.97 -9.12 0.45
N GLY A 117 5.96 -9.70 -0.75
CA GLY A 117 4.75 -9.98 -1.51
C GLY A 117 3.76 -10.87 -0.78
N ASP A 118 4.22 -11.98 -0.19
CA ASP A 118 3.40 -12.89 0.62
C ASP A 118 2.74 -12.16 1.80
N ARG A 119 3.49 -11.28 2.47
CA ARG A 119 2.97 -10.49 3.61
C ARG A 119 1.96 -9.43 3.15
N LEU A 120 2.22 -8.74 2.04
CA LEU A 120 1.30 -7.77 1.43
C LEU A 120 0.00 -8.45 0.97
N ALA A 121 0.09 -9.56 0.25
CA ALA A 121 -1.05 -10.35 -0.19
C ALA A 121 -1.85 -10.90 1.01
N THR A 122 -1.17 -11.47 2.02
CA THR A 122 -1.81 -11.96 3.25
C THR A 122 -2.55 -10.86 3.99
N TRP A 123 -1.95 -9.66 4.11
CA TRP A 123 -2.61 -8.50 4.70
C TRP A 123 -3.82 -8.06 3.85
N LEU A 124 -3.64 -7.84 2.55
CA LEU A 124 -4.70 -7.35 1.66
C LEU A 124 -5.88 -8.31 1.54
N LEU A 125 -5.68 -9.63 1.67
CA LEU A 125 -6.77 -10.61 1.75
C LEU A 125 -7.49 -10.58 3.12
N ARG A 126 -6.74 -10.44 4.22
CA ARG A 126 -7.26 -10.55 5.59
C ARG A 126 -7.79 -9.25 6.17
N GLU A 127 -7.44 -8.10 5.60
CA GLU A 127 -7.90 -6.80 6.06
C GLU A 127 -9.43 -6.72 6.10
N ARG A 128 -9.93 -6.14 7.19
CA ARG A 128 -11.36 -5.88 7.43
C ARG A 128 -11.66 -4.39 7.44
N ASP A 129 -10.72 -3.56 7.87
CA ASP A 129 -10.87 -2.12 7.83
C ASP A 129 -10.60 -1.60 6.42
N LEU A 130 -11.67 -1.34 5.67
CA LEU A 130 -11.61 -0.86 4.29
C LEU A 130 -11.88 0.64 4.18
N ARG A 131 -11.67 1.40 5.26
CA ARG A 131 -11.86 2.85 5.28
C ARG A 131 -10.94 3.52 4.27
N GLY A 132 -11.54 4.27 3.34
CA GLY A 132 -10.82 5.22 2.50
C GLY A 132 -10.41 6.45 3.31
N TYR A 133 -11.37 7.05 4.04
CA TYR A 133 -11.19 8.24 4.87
C TYR A 133 -11.80 8.03 6.27
N VAL A 134 -11.20 8.68 7.27
CA VAL A 134 -11.65 8.71 8.66
C VAL A 134 -11.76 10.18 9.10
N PRO A 135 -12.94 10.63 9.59
CA PRO A 135 -13.12 11.98 10.13
C PRO A 135 -12.04 12.34 11.16
N ASP A 136 -11.58 13.59 11.14
CA ASP A 136 -10.51 14.17 11.96
C ASP A 136 -9.11 13.55 11.79
N CYS A 137 -9.01 12.28 11.36
CA CYS A 137 -7.75 11.54 11.20
C CYS A 137 -7.21 11.51 9.76
N GLY A 138 -8.04 11.78 8.75
CA GLY A 138 -7.65 11.83 7.34
C GLY A 138 -7.70 10.47 6.62
N TRP A 139 -6.85 10.29 5.62
CA TRP A 139 -6.86 9.12 4.75
C TRP A 139 -6.38 7.83 5.43
N ALA A 140 -7.19 6.78 5.34
CA ALA A 140 -6.82 5.43 5.74
C ALA A 140 -6.46 4.56 4.52
N HIS A 141 -7.14 4.71 3.37
CA HIS A 141 -6.76 4.17 2.06
C HIS A 141 -6.32 2.69 1.99
N ALA A 142 -6.84 1.81 2.87
CA ALA A 142 -6.32 0.43 2.98
C ALA A 142 -6.35 -0.36 1.66
N VAL A 143 -7.43 -0.26 0.88
CA VAL A 143 -7.52 -0.92 -0.43
C VAL A 143 -6.62 -0.25 -1.47
N ALA A 144 -6.55 1.09 -1.49
CA ALA A 144 -5.75 1.86 -2.43
C ALA A 144 -4.23 1.60 -2.25
N HIS A 145 -3.72 1.67 -1.02
CA HIS A 145 -2.31 1.38 -0.72
C HIS A 145 -1.96 -0.10 -0.95
N GLY A 146 -2.92 -1.02 -0.74
CA GLY A 146 -2.76 -2.42 -1.12
C GLY A 146 -2.66 -2.61 -2.63
N ALA A 147 -3.50 -1.93 -3.41
CA ALA A 147 -3.42 -1.96 -4.86
C ALA A 147 -2.08 -1.43 -5.39
N ASP A 148 -1.61 -0.29 -4.87
CA ASP A 148 -0.31 0.29 -5.22
C ASP A 148 0.84 -0.70 -4.95
N ALA A 149 0.85 -1.34 -3.78
CA ALA A 149 1.89 -2.30 -3.39
C ALA A 149 1.87 -3.57 -4.26
N ILE A 150 0.68 -4.07 -4.63
CA ILE A 150 0.53 -5.18 -5.59
C ILE A 150 0.99 -4.75 -6.99
N GLY A 151 0.69 -3.53 -7.42
CA GLY A 151 1.16 -2.98 -8.70
C GLY A 151 2.67 -2.79 -8.75
N ALA A 152 3.29 -2.35 -7.64
CA ALA A 152 4.74 -2.25 -7.50
C ALA A 152 5.39 -3.64 -7.57
N LEU A 153 4.85 -4.62 -6.85
CA LEU A 153 5.33 -6.00 -6.88
C LEU A 153 5.20 -6.62 -8.28
N ALA A 154 4.07 -6.41 -8.96
CA ALA A 154 3.82 -6.90 -10.31
C ALA A 154 4.80 -6.34 -11.37
N ARG A 155 5.55 -5.27 -11.09
CA ARG A 155 6.64 -4.76 -11.93
C ARG A 155 7.99 -5.45 -11.67
N SER A 156 8.14 -6.22 -10.59
CA SER A 156 9.41 -6.85 -10.24
C SER A 156 9.87 -7.88 -11.27
N ARG A 157 11.17 -7.85 -11.56
CA ARG A 157 11.89 -8.84 -12.39
C ARG A 157 11.74 -10.28 -11.85
N HIS A 158 11.46 -10.41 -10.55
CA HIS A 158 11.30 -11.68 -9.84
C HIS A 158 9.89 -12.29 -9.97
N CYS A 159 8.91 -11.54 -10.49
CA CYS A 159 7.56 -12.07 -10.72
C CYS A 159 7.50 -12.86 -12.04
N ASP A 160 7.22 -14.16 -11.94
CA ASP A 160 6.86 -15.02 -13.06
C ASP A 160 5.34 -15.05 -13.32
N ALA A 161 4.90 -15.84 -14.32
CA ALA A 161 3.48 -15.99 -14.63
C ALA A 161 2.64 -16.59 -13.48
N GLY A 162 3.23 -17.44 -12.64
CA GLY A 162 2.57 -18.01 -11.47
C GLY A 162 2.32 -16.97 -10.39
N VAL A 163 3.33 -16.15 -10.08
CA VAL A 163 3.22 -15.02 -9.14
C VAL A 163 2.20 -14.00 -9.67
N LEU A 164 2.31 -13.58 -10.93
CA LEU A 164 1.39 -12.60 -11.52
C LEU A 164 -0.07 -13.07 -11.50
N ARG A 165 -0.32 -14.36 -11.73
CA ARG A 165 -1.66 -14.95 -11.60
C ARG A 165 -2.15 -14.90 -10.15
N ALA A 166 -1.31 -15.23 -9.18
CA ALA A 166 -1.66 -15.12 -7.76
C ALA A 166 -1.95 -13.67 -7.32
N LEU A 167 -1.23 -12.68 -7.87
CA LEU A 167 -1.51 -11.26 -7.62
C LEU A 167 -2.85 -10.82 -8.21
N LEU A 168 -3.21 -11.30 -9.41
CA LEU A 168 -4.55 -11.10 -9.96
C LEU A 168 -5.62 -11.75 -9.07
N ASP A 169 -5.41 -12.98 -8.63
CA ASP A 169 -6.36 -13.69 -7.76
C ASP A 169 -6.58 -12.92 -6.44
N VAL A 170 -5.51 -12.36 -5.83
CA VAL A 170 -5.60 -11.47 -4.65
C VAL A 170 -6.47 -10.24 -4.91
N LEU A 171 -6.31 -9.60 -6.07
CA LEU A 171 -7.12 -8.43 -6.45
C LEU A 171 -8.59 -8.84 -6.72
N ALA A 172 -8.85 -9.96 -7.40
CA ALA A 172 -10.21 -10.45 -7.61
C ALA A 172 -10.90 -10.79 -6.28
N ASP A 173 -10.24 -11.50 -5.38
CA ASP A 173 -10.79 -11.86 -4.06
C ASP A 173 -11.16 -10.60 -3.28
N ARG A 174 -10.34 -9.54 -3.36
CA ARG A 174 -10.63 -8.23 -2.76
C ARG A 174 -11.77 -7.47 -3.47
N ILE A 175 -11.93 -7.60 -4.79
CA ILE A 175 -13.03 -6.98 -5.56
C ILE A 175 -14.38 -7.66 -5.27
N VAL A 176 -14.42 -9.00 -5.17
CA VAL A 176 -15.68 -9.75 -5.03
C VAL A 176 -16.14 -9.95 -3.59
N LYS A 177 -15.28 -9.67 -2.62
CA LYS A 177 -15.58 -9.79 -1.18
C LYS A 177 -16.51 -8.67 -0.71
N ASP A 178 -17.59 -9.07 -0.03
CA ASP A 178 -18.57 -8.14 0.51
C ASP A 178 -17.93 -7.03 1.36
N THR A 179 -18.36 -5.79 1.10
CA THR A 179 -17.98 -4.58 1.82
C THR A 179 -19.25 -3.85 2.28
N GLN A 180 -19.21 -3.23 3.46
CA GLN A 180 -20.32 -2.42 3.97
C GLN A 180 -20.38 -1.02 3.34
N TYR A 181 -19.34 -0.62 2.58
CA TYR A 181 -19.14 0.74 2.08
C TYR A 181 -18.64 0.75 0.63
N ARG A 182 -18.98 1.81 -0.09
CA ARG A 182 -18.55 2.04 -1.48
C ARG A 182 -17.12 2.61 -1.56
N TRP A 183 -16.37 2.18 -2.58
CA TRP A 183 -15.04 2.70 -2.92
C TRP A 183 -15.18 4.01 -3.73
N VAL A 184 -15.01 5.14 -3.05
CA VAL A 184 -15.20 6.50 -3.61
C VAL A 184 -13.98 7.40 -3.45
N HIS A 185 -12.86 6.86 -2.97
CA HIS A 185 -11.61 7.56 -2.69
C HIS A 185 -10.46 6.91 -3.49
N GLU A 186 -10.64 6.87 -4.82
CA GLU A 186 -9.70 6.34 -5.82
C GLU A 186 -9.34 4.84 -5.70
N GLU A 187 -9.96 4.07 -4.78
CA GLU A 187 -9.57 2.68 -4.56
C GLU A 187 -9.84 1.81 -5.79
N HIS A 188 -10.93 2.09 -6.53
CA HIS A 188 -11.29 1.38 -7.76
C HIS A 188 -10.29 1.65 -8.90
N ASP A 189 -9.85 2.89 -9.10
CA ASP A 189 -8.89 3.26 -10.15
C ASP A 189 -7.49 2.70 -9.85
N ARG A 190 -7.08 2.70 -8.58
CA ARG A 190 -5.77 2.14 -8.18
C ARG A 190 -5.76 0.61 -8.24
N VAL A 191 -6.87 -0.06 -7.92
CA VAL A 191 -7.05 -1.51 -8.21
C VAL A 191 -7.02 -1.78 -9.72
N ALA A 192 -7.70 -0.98 -10.54
CA ALA A 192 -7.66 -1.13 -12.00
C ALA A 192 -6.24 -0.91 -12.56
N HIS A 193 -5.49 0.06 -12.04
CA HIS A 193 -4.10 0.29 -12.41
C HIS A 193 -3.20 -0.91 -12.05
N ALA A 194 -3.40 -1.51 -10.87
CA ALA A 194 -2.66 -2.72 -10.46
C ALA A 194 -2.97 -3.92 -11.37
N VAL A 195 -4.25 -4.15 -11.70
CA VAL A 195 -4.66 -5.17 -12.68
C VAL A 195 -3.98 -4.91 -14.03
N MET A 196 -4.12 -3.70 -14.59
CA MET A 196 -3.52 -3.36 -15.89
C MET A 196 -1.99 -3.47 -15.88
N THR A 197 -1.34 -3.17 -14.75
CA THR A 197 0.11 -3.39 -14.59
C THR A 197 0.48 -4.87 -14.72
N ILE A 198 -0.30 -5.78 -14.12
CA ILE A 198 -0.11 -7.22 -14.26
C ILE A 198 -0.37 -7.67 -15.71
N LEU A 199 -1.46 -7.21 -16.34
CA LEU A 199 -1.79 -7.59 -17.72
C LEU A 199 -0.72 -7.14 -18.72
N HIS A 200 -0.16 -5.94 -18.54
CA HIS A 200 0.92 -5.41 -19.38
C HIS A 200 2.25 -6.17 -19.25
N ARG A 201 2.42 -7.06 -18.27
CA ARG A 201 3.55 -8.01 -18.25
C ARG A 201 3.49 -9.00 -19.42
N ASN A 202 2.30 -9.23 -20.00
CA ASN A 202 2.08 -10.12 -21.15
C ASN A 202 2.58 -11.57 -20.91
N MET A 203 2.41 -12.06 -19.67
CA MET A 203 2.84 -13.40 -19.23
C MET A 203 1.66 -14.36 -18.99
N LEU A 204 0.42 -13.90 -19.19
CA LEU A 204 -0.81 -14.66 -18.92
C LEU A 204 -1.60 -14.86 -20.22
N THR A 205 -2.22 -16.04 -20.35
CA THR A 205 -3.03 -16.41 -21.51
C THR A 205 -4.46 -15.86 -21.42
N SER A 206 -5.14 -15.70 -22.56
CA SER A 206 -6.55 -15.29 -22.59
C SER A 206 -7.45 -16.21 -21.74
N ASP A 207 -7.19 -17.52 -21.73
CA ASP A 207 -7.92 -18.52 -20.93
C ASP A 207 -7.71 -18.35 -19.41
N GLU A 208 -6.58 -17.77 -18.98
CA GLU A 208 -6.35 -17.38 -17.59
C GLU A 208 -7.13 -16.11 -17.25
N LEU A 209 -7.10 -15.11 -18.13
CA LEU A 209 -7.82 -13.86 -17.94
C LEU A 209 -9.34 -14.05 -17.94
N GLU A 210 -9.88 -14.91 -18.82
CA GLU A 210 -11.31 -15.24 -18.85
C GLU A 210 -11.74 -16.00 -17.58
N ARG A 211 -10.88 -16.87 -17.05
CA ARG A 211 -11.14 -17.56 -15.76
C ARG A 211 -11.11 -16.58 -14.59
N TRP A 212 -10.16 -15.65 -14.57
CA TRP A 212 -10.06 -14.61 -13.54
C TRP A 212 -11.23 -13.61 -13.59
N LEU A 213 -11.69 -13.22 -14.78
CA LEU A 213 -12.81 -12.30 -14.95
C LEU A 213 -14.17 -12.88 -14.53
N LYS A 214 -14.37 -14.20 -14.61
CA LYS A 214 -15.66 -14.86 -14.33
C LYS A 214 -16.26 -14.51 -12.95
N PRO A 215 -15.55 -14.65 -11.82
CA PRO A 215 -16.10 -14.24 -10.52
C PRO A 215 -16.41 -12.74 -10.47
N VAL A 216 -15.53 -11.87 -10.97
CA VAL A 216 -15.72 -10.41 -10.98
C VAL A 216 -16.97 -10.01 -11.78
N ALA A 217 -17.14 -10.58 -12.98
CA ALA A 217 -18.30 -10.35 -13.83
C ALA A 217 -19.59 -10.91 -13.22
N ALA A 218 -19.53 -12.05 -12.54
CA ALA A 218 -20.68 -12.64 -11.84
C ALA A 218 -21.15 -11.76 -10.67
N THR A 219 -20.23 -11.18 -9.90
CA THR A 219 -20.54 -10.22 -8.83
C THR A 219 -21.13 -8.93 -9.40
N ALA A 220 -20.50 -8.34 -10.44
CA ALA A 220 -21.01 -7.14 -11.10
C ALA A 220 -22.42 -7.32 -11.68
N ALA A 221 -22.73 -8.50 -12.24
CA ALA A 221 -24.06 -8.82 -12.76
C ALA A 221 -25.14 -9.01 -11.66
N GLN A 222 -24.74 -9.28 -10.41
CA GLN A 222 -25.66 -9.43 -9.26
C GLN A 222 -25.86 -8.11 -8.49
N GLN A 223 -24.88 -7.20 -8.54
CA GLN A 223 -24.89 -5.91 -7.85
C GLN A 223 -25.50 -4.67 -8.58
N PRO A 224 -26.25 -4.72 -9.71
CA PRO A 224 -26.77 -3.50 -10.38
C PRO A 224 -27.67 -2.56 -9.57
N LEU A 225 -28.05 -2.93 -8.33
CA LEU A 225 -29.04 -2.22 -7.52
C LEU A 225 -28.60 -1.91 -6.07
N MET A 226 -27.39 -2.30 -5.63
CA MET A 226 -26.91 -2.03 -4.25
C MET A 226 -25.99 -0.81 -4.14
N HIS A 227 -25.46 -0.31 -5.25
CA HIS A 227 -24.59 0.89 -5.26
C HIS A 227 -25.31 2.20 -4.91
N GLU A 228 -26.66 2.22 -4.87
CA GLU A 228 -27.42 3.39 -4.39
C GLU A 228 -27.79 3.29 -2.89
N THR A 229 -27.62 2.13 -2.26
CA THR A 229 -28.11 1.87 -0.89
C THR A 229 -27.02 1.75 0.17
N LEU A 230 -25.78 1.45 -0.21
CA LEU A 230 -24.67 1.40 0.74
C LEU A 230 -24.18 2.83 1.08
N PRO A 231 -23.87 3.13 2.35
CA PRO A 231 -23.26 4.40 2.71
C PRO A 231 -21.92 4.58 1.98
N GLU A 232 -21.65 5.80 1.55
CA GLU A 232 -20.29 6.22 1.24
C GLU A 232 -19.50 6.33 2.54
N TRP A 233 -18.19 6.10 2.46
CA TRP A 233 -17.29 6.57 3.51
C TRP A 233 -17.44 8.10 3.66
N PRO A 234 -17.25 8.68 4.85
CA PRO A 234 -17.31 10.12 5.02
C PRO A 234 -16.36 10.81 4.04
N THR A 235 -16.91 11.53 3.06
CA THR A 235 -16.13 12.30 2.09
C THR A 235 -15.55 13.53 2.80
N PRO A 236 -14.26 13.88 2.60
CA PRO A 236 -13.74 15.14 3.13
C PRO A 236 -14.55 16.33 2.60
N CYS A 237 -14.94 17.24 3.51
CA CYS A 237 -15.41 18.56 3.12
C CYS A 237 -14.19 19.35 2.62
N LEU A 238 -14.18 19.64 1.31
CA LEU A 238 -13.20 20.50 0.65
C LEU A 238 -13.45 21.99 0.96
#